data_AF-A0A6G2VXE7-F1
#
_entry.id   AF-A0A6G2VXE7-F1
#
_cell.length_a   1.000
_cell.length_b   1.000
_cell.length_c   1.000
_cell.angle_alpha   90.00
_cell.angle_beta   90.00
_cell.angle_gamma   90.00
#
_symmetry.space_group_name_H-M   'P 1'
#
loop_
_entity.id
_entity.type
_entity.pdbx_description
1 polymer ?
#
loop_
_entity_poly.entity_id
_entity_poly.type
_entity_poly.pdbx_seq_one_letter_code
_entity_poly.pdbx_strand_id
1 'polypeptide(L)'
;APAAAAPAAPQLAAGSKVVGYFTEWGTYDRKYYVKNIETSGSAAKLTHINYAFGNVTGGKCAMGDAYAATDRAYTAAESVDGVADTWDQPL
;
A
#
# COMPACT_ATOMS: atom_id res chain seq x y z
N ALA A 1 -9.08 -46.63 11.65
CA ALA A 1 -8.31 -45.95 12.71
C ALA A 1 -8.30 -44.46 12.40
N PRO A 2 -8.58 -43.56 13.37
CA PRO A 2 -8.45 -42.13 13.10
C PRO A 2 -6.95 -41.77 13.02
N ALA A 3 -6.59 -40.94 12.04
CA ALA A 3 -5.23 -40.44 11.89
C ALA A 3 -4.93 -39.41 12.99
N ALA A 4 -3.75 -39.52 13.61
CA ALA A 4 -3.28 -38.58 14.61
C ALA A 4 -2.98 -37.21 13.97
N ALA A 5 -3.43 -36.13 14.61
CA ALA A 5 -3.15 -34.76 14.18
C ALA A 5 -1.66 -34.41 14.35
N ALA A 6 -1.08 -33.75 13.34
CA ALA A 6 0.29 -33.25 13.39
C ALA A 6 0.44 -32.13 14.44
N PRO A 7 1.60 -32.00 15.10
CA PRO A 7 1.83 -30.98 16.11
C PRO A 7 1.79 -29.58 15.48
N ALA A 8 1.12 -28.64 16.15
CA ALA A 8 1.06 -27.24 15.73
C ALA A 8 2.46 -26.61 15.78
N ALA A 9 2.85 -25.94 14.70
CA ALA A 9 4.10 -25.19 14.64
C ALA A 9 4.12 -24.09 15.71
N PRO A 10 5.30 -23.77 16.30
CA PRO A 10 5.39 -22.70 17.28
C PRO A 10 4.92 -21.39 16.65
N GLN A 11 3.88 -20.82 17.25
CA GLN A 11 3.33 -19.54 16.85
C GLN A 11 4.33 -18.47 17.30
N LEU A 12 5.18 -18.02 16.37
CA LEU A 12 6.07 -16.88 16.62
C LEU A 12 5.23 -15.72 17.14
N ALA A 13 5.55 -15.22 18.34
CA ALA A 13 4.91 -14.02 18.87
C ALA A 13 5.09 -12.90 17.84
N ALA A 14 3.99 -12.37 17.32
CA ALA A 14 4.05 -11.26 16.37
C ALA A 14 4.69 -10.06 17.07
N GLY A 15 5.83 -9.59 16.55
CA GLY A 15 6.47 -8.37 17.05
C GLY A 15 5.54 -7.16 16.94
N SER A 16 5.86 -6.09 17.68
CA SER A 16 5.06 -4.85 17.66
C SER A 16 4.91 -4.30 16.24
N LYS A 17 3.68 -3.93 15.87
CA LYS A 17 3.38 -3.34 14.56
C LYS A 17 3.33 -1.83 14.66
N VAL A 18 4.00 -1.15 13.73
CA VAL A 18 3.88 0.29 13.51
C VAL A 18 3.19 0.47 12.17
N VAL A 19 1.92 0.86 12.22
CA VAL A 19 1.04 0.90 11.04
C VAL A 19 0.74 2.35 10.67
N GLY A 20 1.00 2.72 9.43
CA GLY A 20 0.61 4.01 8.86
C GLY A 20 -0.54 3.85 7.86
N TYR A 21 -1.43 4.82 7.81
CA TYR A 21 -2.44 4.91 6.75
C TYR A 21 -1.96 5.86 5.66
N PHE A 22 -1.94 5.40 4.41
CA PHE A 22 -1.71 6.23 3.24
C PHE A 22 -3.04 6.49 2.54
N THR A 23 -3.46 7.75 2.52
CA THR A 23 -4.74 8.17 1.96
C THR A 23 -4.63 8.42 0.45
N GLU A 24 -5.42 7.72 -0.35
CA GLU A 24 -5.51 7.80 -1.83
C GLU A 24 -5.64 9.25 -2.32
N TRP A 25 -6.54 10.02 -1.71
CA TRP A 25 -6.78 11.42 -2.06
C TRP A 25 -5.65 12.38 -1.65
N GLY A 26 -4.65 11.90 -0.92
CA GLY A 26 -3.49 12.69 -0.48
C GLY A 26 -2.61 13.14 -1.64
N THR A 27 -2.70 12.47 -2.78
CA THR A 27 -1.88 12.77 -3.95
C THR A 27 -2.35 14.04 -4.68
N TYR A 28 -3.59 14.49 -4.49
CA TYR A 28 -4.16 15.68 -5.13
C TYR A 28 -3.62 16.99 -4.52
N ASP A 29 -4.49 17.84 -3.96
CA ASP A 29 -4.10 19.17 -3.46
C ASP A 29 -3.03 19.13 -2.37
N ARG A 30 -2.98 18.03 -1.60
CA ARG A 30 -2.00 17.82 -0.53
C ARG A 30 -0.62 17.46 -1.06
N LYS A 31 -0.52 17.02 -2.32
CA LYS A 31 0.72 16.62 -2.99
C LYS A 31 1.59 15.69 -2.13
N TYR A 32 0.94 14.78 -1.41
CA TYR A 32 1.60 13.79 -0.58
C TYR A 32 1.62 12.46 -1.33
N TYR A 33 2.81 12.06 -1.76
CA TYR A 33 3.08 10.89 -2.58
C TYR A 33 3.73 9.78 -1.76
N VAL A 34 3.77 8.56 -2.30
CA VAL A 34 4.49 7.44 -1.67
C VAL A 34 5.97 7.80 -1.45
N LYS A 35 6.57 8.59 -2.36
CA LYS A 35 7.91 9.18 -2.20
C LYS A 35 8.10 9.96 -0.89
N ASN A 36 7.07 10.62 -0.38
CA ASN A 36 7.18 11.33 0.90
C ASN A 36 7.33 10.38 2.10
N ILE A 37 6.84 9.14 2.00
CA ILE A 37 7.04 8.12 3.04
C ILE A 37 8.51 7.71 3.10
N GLU A 38 9.14 7.55 1.93
CA GLU A 38 10.55 7.19 1.79
C GLU A 38 11.45 8.36 2.21
N THR A 39 11.34 9.51 1.54
CA THR A 39 12.19 10.69 1.77
C THR A 39 12.08 11.30 3.18
N SER A 40 10.95 11.09 3.88
CA SER A 40 10.83 11.52 5.29
C SER A 40 11.51 10.58 6.29
N GLY A 41 11.98 9.41 5.86
CA GLY A 41 12.50 8.35 6.73
C GLY A 41 11.42 7.57 7.47
N SER A 42 10.14 7.78 7.16
CA SER A 42 9.02 7.04 7.77
C SER A 42 9.01 5.58 7.37
N ALA A 43 9.35 5.27 6.10
CA ALA A 43 9.39 3.90 5.59
C ALA A 43 10.29 2.97 6.44
N ALA A 44 11.42 3.47 6.96
CA ALA A 44 12.35 2.70 7.80
C ALA A 44 11.80 2.39 9.20
N LYS A 45 10.72 3.05 9.63
CA LYS A 45 10.12 2.91 10.96
C LYS A 45 8.78 2.17 10.94
N LEU A 46 8.11 2.19 9.78
CA LEU A 46 6.84 1.51 9.59
C LEU A 46 7.07 0.02 9.36
N THR A 47 6.18 -0.81 9.88
CA THR A 47 6.13 -2.23 9.53
C THR A 47 4.98 -2.55 8.56
N HIS A 48 3.96 -1.69 8.50
CA HIS A 48 2.81 -1.86 7.60
C HIS A 48 2.32 -0.50 7.10
N ILE A 49 1.80 -0.48 5.87
CA ILE A 49 1.07 0.64 5.30
C ILE A 49 -0.31 0.13 4.90
N ASN A 50 -1.35 0.79 5.39
CA ASN A 50 -2.72 0.59 4.95
C ASN A 50 -3.05 1.62 3.87
N TYR A 51 -3.27 1.18 2.64
CA TYR A 51 -3.80 2.02 1.58
C TYR A 51 -5.29 2.31 1.84
N ALA A 52 -5.68 3.59 1.83
CA ALA A 52 -6.99 4.04 2.28
C ALA A 52 -7.71 4.91 1.23
N PHE A 53 -8.90 4.57 0.74
CA PHE A 53 -9.70 3.38 1.10
C PHE A 53 -10.15 2.65 -0.16
N GLY A 54 -10.18 1.31 -0.07
CA GLY A 54 -11.04 0.53 -0.94
C GLY A 54 -12.51 0.80 -0.60
N ASN A 55 -13.36 0.79 -1.62
CA ASN A 55 -14.79 1.01 -1.49
C ASN A 55 -15.56 -0.33 -1.50
N VAL A 56 -16.84 -0.29 -1.11
CA VAL A 56 -17.75 -1.43 -1.19
C VAL A 56 -18.95 -1.05 -2.06
N THR A 57 -19.09 -1.70 -3.20
CA THR A 57 -20.20 -1.46 -4.14
C THR A 57 -20.87 -2.79 -4.47
N GLY A 58 -22.20 -2.86 -4.29
CA GLY A 58 -22.95 -4.10 -4.52
C GLY A 58 -22.48 -5.28 -3.64
N GLY A 59 -21.97 -5.00 -2.43
CA GLY A 59 -21.45 -6.03 -1.51
C GLY A 59 -20.09 -6.61 -1.92
N LYS A 60 -19.39 -6.00 -2.88
CA LYS A 60 -18.05 -6.41 -3.33
C LYS A 60 -17.05 -5.27 -3.15
N CYS A 61 -15.77 -5.63 -3.01
CA CYS A 61 -14.68 -4.67 -3.05
C CYS A 61 -14.67 -3.94 -4.40
N ALA A 62 -14.46 -2.63 -4.35
CA ALA A 62 -14.29 -1.76 -5.50
C ALA A 62 -13.15 -0.77 -5.23
N MET A 63 -12.52 -0.26 -6.27
CA MET A 63 -11.60 0.88 -6.12
C MET A 63 -12.39 2.12 -5.68
N GLY A 64 -11.80 2.93 -4.79
CA GLY A 64 -12.35 4.23 -4.41
C GLY A 64 -12.21 5.21 -5.57
N ASP A 65 -10.96 5.42 -5.99
CA ASP A 65 -10.59 6.29 -7.11
C ASP A 65 -9.51 5.59 -7.95
N ALA A 66 -9.92 5.02 -9.09
CA ALA A 66 -9.00 4.31 -9.99
C ALA A 66 -7.87 5.21 -10.54
N TYR A 67 -8.14 6.51 -10.70
CA TYR A 67 -7.11 7.42 -11.19
C TYR A 67 -5.99 7.59 -10.16
N ALA A 68 -6.33 7.87 -8.90
CA ALA A 68 -5.32 7.98 -7.85
C ALA A 68 -4.66 6.63 -7.49
N ALA A 69 -5.37 5.52 -7.67
CA ALA A 69 -4.90 4.18 -7.30
C ALA A 69 -3.92 3.58 -8.31
N THR A 70 -4.19 3.70 -9.61
CA THR A 70 -3.41 3.01 -10.65
C THR A 70 -3.08 3.85 -11.87
N ASP A 71 -3.96 4.79 -12.27
CA ASP A 71 -3.84 5.38 -13.63
C ASP A 71 -3.07 6.71 -13.66
N ARG A 72 -2.87 7.35 -12.51
CA ARG A 72 -2.11 8.59 -12.42
C ARG A 72 -0.65 8.33 -12.75
N ALA A 73 -0.18 8.93 -13.84
CA ALA A 73 1.24 9.00 -14.15
C ALA A 73 1.98 9.95 -13.19
N TYR A 74 3.11 9.48 -12.66
CA TYR A 74 4.04 10.23 -11.82
C TYR A 74 5.25 10.69 -12.65
N THR A 75 5.71 11.90 -12.38
CA THR A 75 7.00 12.37 -12.88
C THR A 75 8.15 11.71 -12.11
N ALA A 76 9.36 11.72 -12.67
CA ALA A 76 10.58 11.28 -11.98
C ALA A 76 10.81 12.00 -10.63
N ALA A 77 10.35 13.25 -10.51
CA ALA A 77 10.44 14.00 -9.26
C ALA A 77 9.49 13.45 -8.19
N GLU A 78 8.35 12.90 -8.58
CA GLU A 78 7.28 12.45 -7.68
C GLU A 78 7.34 10.93 -7.41
N SER A 79 7.98 10.16 -8.28
CA SER A 79 8.15 8.71 -8.13
C SER A 79 9.24 8.36 -7.12
N VAL A 80 9.10 7.19 -6.50
CA VAL A 80 10.06 6.68 -5.50
C VAL A 80 11.38 6.27 -6.15
N ASP A 81 11.31 5.62 -7.31
CA ASP A 81 12.47 5.11 -8.06
C ASP A 81 13.19 6.18 -8.89
N GLY A 82 12.63 7.39 -8.97
CA GLY A 82 13.20 8.49 -9.75
C GLY A 82 12.99 8.36 -11.26
N VAL A 83 12.13 7.45 -11.71
CA VAL A 83 11.76 7.26 -13.12
C VAL A 83 10.34 7.77 -13.34
N ALA A 84 10.09 8.47 -14.46
CA ALA A 84 8.74 8.91 -14.81
C ALA A 84 7.96 7.75 -15.44
N ASP A 85 6.66 7.71 -15.17
CA ASP A 85 5.78 6.72 -15.78
C ASP A 85 5.69 6.91 -17.30
N THR A 86 5.53 5.80 -18.01
CA THR A 86 5.30 5.76 -19.46
C THR A 86 3.88 5.30 -19.78
N TRP A 87 3.37 5.68 -20.94
CA TRP A 87 1.99 5.38 -21.34
C TRP A 87 1.76 3.89 -21.65
N ASP A 88 2.83 3.15 -21.93
CA ASP A 88 2.83 1.74 -22.33
C ASP A 88 3.30 0.78 -21.23
N GLN A 89 3.59 1.29 -20.02
CA GLN A 89 3.97 0.42 -18.91
C GLN A 89 2.79 -0.43 -18.42
N PRO A 90 3.07 -1.68 -17.99
CA PRO A 90 2.04 -2.52 -17.39
C PRO A 90 1.59 -1.97 -16.04
N LEU A 91 0.31 -2.22 -15.70
CA LEU A 91 -0.26 -2.08 -14.36
C LEU A 91 0.01 -3.31 -13.49
#